data_AF-A0A3C0BC77-F1
#
_entry.id   AF-A0A3C0BC77-F1
#
_cell.length_a   1.000
_cell.length_b   1.000
_cell.length_c   1.000
_cell.angle_alpha   90.00
_cell.angle_beta   90.00
_cell.angle_gamma   90.00
#
_symmetry.space_group_name_H-M   'P 1'
#
loop_
_entity.id
_entity.type
_entity.pdbx_description
1 polymer ?
#
loop_
_entity_poly.entity_id
_entity_poly.type
_entity_poly.pdbx_seq_one_letter_code
_entity_poly.pdbx_strand_id
1 'polypeptide(L)'
;ISTYHNKGKHTTTFAEMLPLQVGGFIIDTPGIKEFGLVHFDKQEIAERFPEMRNLMHDCQFNNCTHVHEPGCAVKMALEQGEIDPGRYKNYLGILNDDYFEETEWD
;
A
#
# COMPACT_ATOMS: atom_id res chain seq x y z
N ILE A 1 -15.74 -17.04 -10.56
CA ILE A 1 -16.27 -15.66 -10.61
C ILE A 1 -17.70 -15.70 -10.08
N SER A 2 -18.08 -14.82 -9.15
CA SER A 2 -19.45 -14.71 -8.65
C SER A 2 -20.35 -14.17 -9.76
N THR A 3 -21.42 -14.88 -10.11
CA THR A 3 -22.39 -14.46 -11.13
C THR A 3 -23.26 -13.29 -10.68
N TYR A 4 -23.31 -13.01 -9.37
CA TYR A 4 -24.11 -11.93 -8.81
C TYR A 4 -23.38 -10.58 -8.79
N HIS A 5 -22.05 -10.58 -8.59
CA HIS A 5 -21.25 -9.35 -8.47
C HIS A 5 -20.15 -9.19 -9.53
N ASN A 6 -19.96 -10.15 -10.44
CA ASN A 6 -18.83 -10.18 -11.39
C ASN A 6 -17.43 -10.05 -10.75
N LYS A 7 -17.29 -10.40 -9.47
CA LYS A 7 -16.03 -10.36 -8.71
C LYS A 7 -15.48 -11.77 -8.47
N GLY A 8 -14.22 -11.86 -8.01
CA GLY A 8 -13.64 -13.09 -7.48
C GLY A 8 -14.51 -13.67 -6.36
N LYS A 9 -14.61 -15.01 -6.27
CA LYS A 9 -15.34 -15.71 -5.20
C LYS A 9 -14.31 -16.37 -4.29
N HIS A 10 -14.34 -16.04 -3.00
CA HIS A 10 -13.56 -16.76 -2.00
C HIS A 10 -14.17 -18.15 -1.81
N THR A 11 -13.38 -19.19 -2.03
CA THR A 11 -13.80 -20.59 -1.85
C THR A 11 -13.19 -21.21 -0.61
N THR A 12 -11.99 -20.77 -0.23
CA THR A 12 -11.31 -21.15 1.01
C THR A 12 -11.86 -20.35 2.19
N THR A 13 -12.19 -21.01 3.30
CA THR A 13 -12.83 -20.39 4.48
C THR A 13 -11.94 -20.33 5.72
N PHE A 14 -10.80 -21.02 5.73
CA PHE A 14 -9.82 -21.01 6.82
C PHE A 14 -8.40 -21.02 6.27
N ALA A 15 -7.44 -20.57 7.08
CA ALA A 15 -6.03 -20.64 6.71
C ALA A 15 -5.50 -22.08 6.90
N GLU A 16 -4.78 -22.60 5.91
CA GLU A 16 -4.19 -23.94 5.93
C GLU A 16 -2.68 -23.86 5.67
N MET A 17 -1.89 -24.63 6.43
CA MET A 17 -0.44 -24.71 6.28
C MET A 17 -0.06 -26.02 5.59
N LEU A 18 0.49 -25.91 4.39
CA LEU A 18 0.84 -27.03 3.53
C LEU A 18 2.37 -27.26 3.54
N PRO A 19 2.86 -28.44 3.95
CA PRO A 19 4.30 -28.73 3.93
C PRO A 19 4.83 -28.94 2.51
N LEU A 20 6.04 -28.47 2.23
CA LEU A 20 6.73 -28.67 0.96
C LEU A 20 7.70 -29.85 1.01
N GLN A 21 7.81 -30.59 -0.10
CA GLN A 21 8.72 -31.73 -0.23
C GLN A 21 10.20 -31.33 -0.06
N VAL A 22 10.54 -30.09 -0.42
CA VAL A 22 11.89 -29.53 -0.31
C VAL A 22 12.15 -28.85 1.04
N GLY A 23 11.21 -28.95 1.98
CA GLY A 23 11.22 -28.21 3.25
C GLY A 23 10.52 -26.85 3.15
N GLY A 24 10.01 -26.37 4.29
CA GLY A 24 9.19 -25.16 4.38
C GLY A 24 7.69 -25.43 4.25
N PHE A 25 6.90 -24.36 4.28
CA PHE A 25 5.43 -24.41 4.27
C PHE A 25 4.84 -23.31 3.38
N ILE A 26 3.70 -23.58 2.76
CA ILE A 26 2.81 -22.59 2.14
C ILE A 26 1.62 -22.39 3.07
N ILE A 27 1.25 -21.14 3.35
CA ILE A 27 -0.01 -20.83 4.03
C ILE A 27 -1.00 -20.37 2.97
N ASP A 28 -2.04 -21.17 2.72
CA ASP A 28 -3.20 -20.74 1.94
C ASP A 28 -4.17 -20.02 2.86
N THR A 29 -4.65 -18.84 2.47
CA THR A 29 -5.58 -18.03 3.27
C THR A 29 -6.84 -17.75 2.47
N PRO A 30 -8.02 -17.59 3.12
CA PRO A 30 -9.19 -17.01 2.47
C PRO A 30 -8.83 -15.69 1.80
N GLY A 31 -9.48 -15.35 0.69
CA GLY A 31 -9.22 -14.05 0.09
C GLY A 31 -9.71 -12.92 1.01
N ILE A 32 -8.82 -11.96 1.21
CA ILE A 32 -9.05 -10.80 2.07
C ILE A 32 -9.59 -9.67 1.19
N LYS A 33 -10.72 -9.09 1.59
CA LYS A 33 -11.32 -7.94 0.86
C LYS A 33 -10.81 -6.61 1.35
N GLU A 34 -10.56 -6.52 2.65
CA GLU A 34 -10.16 -5.30 3.32
C GLU A 34 -9.02 -5.63 4.27
N PHE A 35 -7.98 -4.82 4.23
CA PHE A 35 -6.86 -4.89 5.15
C PHE A 35 -6.88 -3.62 5.97
N GLY A 36 -7.17 -3.74 7.28
CA GLY A 36 -7.08 -2.60 8.18
C GLY A 36 -5.62 -2.19 8.33
N LEU A 37 -5.27 -0.99 7.87
CA LEU A 37 -3.97 -0.38 8.18
C LEU A 37 -4.03 0.14 9.62
N VAL A 38 -3.91 -0.76 10.59
CA VAL A 38 -3.98 -0.38 12.00
C VAL A 38 -2.60 0.09 12.47
N HIS A 39 -2.54 1.32 12.98
CA HIS A 39 -1.42 1.88 13.76
C HIS A 39 -0.11 2.21 13.00
N PHE A 40 -0.18 2.91 11.86
CA PHE A 40 1.02 3.56 11.31
C PHE A 40 1.09 5.03 11.73
N ASP A 41 2.25 5.48 12.19
CA ASP A 41 2.53 6.92 12.19
C ASP A 41 2.62 7.38 10.73
N LYS A 42 2.05 8.54 10.43
CA LYS A 42 2.07 9.14 9.10
C LYS A 42 3.49 9.27 8.55
N GLN A 43 4.46 9.48 9.44
CA GLN A 43 5.88 9.61 9.09
C GLN A 43 6.49 8.28 8.62
N GLU A 44 5.99 7.14 9.10
CA GLU A 44 6.51 5.81 8.73
C GLU A 44 5.97 5.31 7.39
N ILE A 45 4.87 5.87 6.89
CA ILE A 45 4.20 5.40 5.67
C ILE A 45 5.15 5.50 4.48
N ALA A 46 5.85 6.64 4.34
CA ALA A 46 6.79 6.89 3.24
C ALA A 46 7.92 5.85 3.23
N GLU A 47 8.35 5.40 4.41
CA GLU A 47 9.37 4.36 4.53
C GLU A 47 8.90 3.03 3.98
N ARG A 48 7.59 2.76 3.82
CA ARG A 48 7.09 1.50 3.25
C ARG A 48 7.05 1.49 1.72
N PHE A 49 7.43 2.59 1.09
CA PHE A 49 7.62 2.72 -0.35
C PHE A 49 9.12 2.76 -0.66
N PRO A 50 9.74 1.67 -1.13
CA PRO A 50 11.20 1.61 -1.36
C PRO A 50 11.75 2.77 -2.20
N GLU A 51 11.00 3.16 -3.24
CA GLU A 51 11.32 4.29 -4.12
C GLU A 51 11.34 5.63 -3.38
N MET A 52 10.45 5.84 -2.41
CA MET A 52 10.42 7.05 -1.60
C MET A 52 11.48 7.01 -0.52
N ARG A 53 11.61 5.87 0.19
CA ARG A 53 12.59 5.64 1.26
C ARG A 53 14.00 6.03 0.84
N ASN A 54 14.40 5.67 -0.38
CA ASN A 54 15.73 5.98 -0.90
C ASN A 54 16.00 7.48 -1.07
N LEU A 55 14.96 8.31 -1.17
CA LEU A 55 15.02 9.75 -1.45
C LEU A 55 14.69 10.62 -0.23
N MET A 56 14.20 10.02 0.88
CA MET A 56 13.73 10.78 2.06
C MET A 56 14.82 11.67 2.66
N HIS A 57 16.08 11.23 2.61
CA HIS A 57 17.23 11.96 3.14
C HIS A 57 17.67 13.14 2.25
N ASP A 58 17.22 13.20 1.00
CA ASP A 58 17.54 14.27 0.05
C ASP A 58 16.50 15.40 0.09
N CYS A 59 15.45 15.26 0.90
CA CYS A 59 14.49 16.34 1.12
C CYS A 59 15.14 17.52 1.86
N GLN A 60 14.72 18.73 1.49
CA GLN A 60 15.14 19.95 2.18
C GLN A 60 14.81 19.95 3.69
N PHE A 61 13.75 19.25 4.11
CA PHE A 61 13.29 19.19 5.50
C PHE A 61 13.30 17.76 6.03
N ASN A 62 13.81 17.58 7.25
CA ASN A 62 13.90 16.27 7.91
C ASN A 62 12.52 15.65 8.27
N ASN A 63 11.49 16.48 8.40
CA ASN A 63 10.11 16.07 8.71
C ASN A 63 9.18 16.21 7.49
N CYS A 64 9.73 16.09 6.28
CA CYS A 64 8.97 16.17 5.05
C CYS A 64 7.91 15.06 4.98
N THR A 65 6.65 15.43 4.79
CA THR A 65 5.54 14.49 4.53
C THR A 65 5.41 14.12 3.05
N HIS A 66 6.24 14.72 2.21
CA HIS A 66 6.27 14.52 0.76
C HIS A 66 4.98 14.94 0.03
N VAL A 67 4.19 15.85 0.59
CA VAL A 67 2.91 16.28 0.02
C VAL A 67 3.00 17.70 -0.55
N HIS A 68 3.42 18.65 0.28
CA HIS A 68 3.32 20.09 -0.02
C HIS A 68 4.63 20.83 0.20
N GLU A 69 5.62 20.17 0.78
CA GLU A 69 6.89 20.79 1.16
C GLU A 69 7.70 21.21 -0.08
N PRO A 70 8.30 22.42 -0.04
CA PRO A 70 9.26 22.82 -1.06
C PRO A 70 10.55 22.00 -0.93
N GLY A 71 11.26 21.80 -2.05
CA GLY A 71 12.51 21.03 -2.06
C GLY A 71 12.33 19.56 -1.66
N CYS A 72 11.16 18.98 -1.89
CA CYS A 72 10.88 17.57 -1.65
C CYS A 72 11.47 16.70 -2.77
N ALA A 73 12.49 15.91 -2.45
CA ALA A 73 13.15 15.01 -3.40
C ALA A 73 12.18 13.98 -4.01
N VAL A 74 11.23 13.47 -3.21
CA VAL A 74 10.17 12.57 -3.70
C VAL A 74 9.31 13.23 -4.78
N LYS A 75 8.91 14.49 -4.60
CA LYS A 75 8.09 15.20 -5.61
C LYS A 75 8.89 15.50 -6.87
N MET A 76 10.17 15.84 -6.73
CA MET A 76 11.06 16.03 -7.89
C MET A 76 11.23 14.73 -8.68
N ALA A 77 11.46 13.61 -8.00
CA ALA A 77 11.58 12.29 -8.62
C ALA A 77 10.26 11.85 -9.30
N LEU A 78 9.11 12.20 -8.71
CA LEU A 78 7.80 12.01 -9.34
C LEU A 78 7.68 12.83 -10.64
N GLU A 79 8.04 14.11 -10.62
CA GLU A 79 8.01 14.98 -11.80
C GLU A 79 8.97 14.51 -12.91
N GLN A 80 10.08 13.89 -12.53
CA GLN A 80 11.08 13.32 -13.43
C GLN A 80 10.70 11.91 -13.96
N GLY A 81 9.63 11.31 -13.44
CA GLY A 81 9.16 9.98 -13.83
C GLY A 81 9.94 8.82 -13.21
N GLU A 82 10.73 9.08 -12.17
CA GLU A 82 11.46 8.07 -11.41
C GLU A 82 10.57 7.34 -10.39
N ILE A 83 9.48 8.00 -9.95
CA ILE A 83 8.41 7.40 -9.13
C ILE A 83 7.17 7.23 -9.99
N ASP A 84 6.60 6.02 -9.95
CA ASP A 84 5.33 5.74 -10.60
C ASP A 84 4.18 6.59 -9.99
N PRO A 85 3.40 7.32 -10.79
CA PRO A 85 2.31 8.14 -10.27
C PRO A 85 1.23 7.35 -9.53
N GLY A 86 0.99 6.09 -9.89
CA GLY A 86 0.07 5.20 -9.18
C GLY A 86 0.57 4.83 -7.79
N ARG A 87 1.88 4.61 -7.65
CA ARG A 87 2.52 4.39 -6.33
C ARG A 87 2.43 5.62 -5.44
N TYR A 88 2.70 6.81 -5.97
CA TYR A 88 2.54 8.06 -5.22
C TYR A 88 1.07 8.32 -4.85
N LYS A 89 0.13 8.03 -5.75
CA LYS A 89 -1.32 8.10 -5.44
C LYS A 89 -1.70 7.16 -4.31
N ASN A 90 -1.19 5.92 -4.31
CA ASN A 90 -1.43 4.97 -3.21
C ASN A 90 -0.84 5.50 -1.89
N TYR A 91 0.37 6.06 -1.92
CA TYR A 91 0.97 6.70 -0.75
C TYR A 91 0.04 7.78 -0.15
N LEU A 92 -0.46 8.69 -0.97
CA LEU A 92 -1.39 9.73 -0.52
C LEU A 92 -2.69 9.15 0.06
N GLY A 93 -3.25 8.13 -0.60
CA GLY A 93 -4.44 7.45 -0.08
C GLY A 93 -4.19 6.84 1.30
N ILE A 94 -2.98 6.32 1.56
CA ILE A 94 -2.65 5.70 2.86
C ILE A 94 -2.47 6.80 3.90
N LEU A 95 -1.81 7.89 3.51
CA LEU A 95 -1.53 9.03 4.39
C LEU A 95 -2.79 9.76 4.87
N ASN A 96 -3.82 9.80 4.02
CA ASN A 96 -5.07 10.49 4.27
C ASN A 96 -6.16 9.60 4.88
N ASP A 97 -5.89 8.29 5.04
CA ASP A 97 -6.90 7.30 5.42
C ASP A 97 -8.08 7.20 4.42
N ASP A 98 -7.85 7.59 3.15
CA ASP A 98 -8.86 7.59 2.07
C ASP A 98 -9.29 6.16 1.66
N TYR A 99 -8.76 5.11 2.30
CA TYR A 99 -9.19 3.72 2.08
C TYR A 99 -10.55 3.39 2.71
N PHE A 100 -11.13 4.31 3.48
CA PHE A 100 -12.42 4.12 4.15
C PHE A 100 -13.55 4.98 3.57
N GLU A 101 -13.27 5.92 2.66
CA GLU A 101 -14.30 6.77 2.05
C GLU A 101 -14.45 6.45 0.54
N GLU A 102 -15.71 6.31 0.10
CA GLU A 102 -16.24 5.92 -1.23
C GLU A 102 -16.33 4.39 -1.50
N THR A 103 -17.50 3.75 -1.48
CA THR A 103 -18.88 4.21 -1.73
C THR A 103 -19.87 3.37 -0.92
N GLU A 104 -20.98 4.00 -0.51
CA GLU A 104 -22.21 3.32 -0.11
C GLU A 104 -22.48 2.14 -1.05
N TRP A 105 -22.67 0.96 -0.44
CA TRP A 105 -23.01 -0.26 -1.15
C TRP A 105 -24.50 -0.21 -1.52
N ASP A 106 -24.81 0.20 -2.75
CA ASP A 106 -26.01 -0.28 -3.44
C ASP A 106 -25.79 -1.72 -3.94
#